data_AF-A0A4S2BS05-F1
#
_entry.id   AF-A0A4S2BS05-F1
#
_cell.length_a   1.000
_cell.length_b   1.000
_cell.length_c   1.000
_cell.angle_alpha   90.00
_cell.angle_beta   90.00
_cell.angle_gamma   90.00
#
_symmetry.space_group_name_H-M   'P 1'
#
loop_
_entity.id
_entity.type
_entity.pdbx_description
1 polymer ?
#
loop_
_entity_poly.entity_id
_entity_poly.type
_entity_poly.pdbx_seq_one_letter_code
_entity_poly.pdbx_strand_id
1 'polypeptide(L)'
;MKWIKIFNPIHVIMGLALIGVGGDLLFHDHYFMWPPGADTYINSDLIGGWGFLTGVGLVFAGMRKYMPIKANLVLLVFASTFWGFETFMELMHSIIFYDPGRMLALFFEGLGYLLLTFLMIRESPTQKRSDIERKE
;
A
#
# COMPACT_ATOMS: atom_id res chain seq x y z
N MET A 1 -26.87 6.86 15.51
CA MET A 1 -25.63 6.21 15.02
C MET A 1 -25.35 6.76 13.62
N LYS A 2 -24.28 7.56 13.43
CA LYS A 2 -23.94 8.06 12.09
C LYS A 2 -23.31 6.90 11.31
N TRP A 3 -23.91 6.53 10.18
CA TRP A 3 -23.37 5.51 9.29
C TRP A 3 -22.04 5.99 8.69
N ILE A 4 -20.99 5.17 8.77
CA ILE A 4 -19.74 5.43 8.05
C ILE A 4 -20.06 5.30 6.56
N LYS A 5 -19.88 6.39 5.80
CA LYS A 5 -20.15 6.41 4.36
C LYS A 5 -18.85 6.21 3.60
N ILE A 6 -18.77 5.13 2.83
CA ILE A 6 -17.64 4.82 1.95
C ILE A 6 -17.95 5.42 0.58
N PHE A 7 -17.04 6.26 0.07
CA PHE A 7 -17.18 6.88 -1.26
C PHE A 7 -16.28 6.21 -2.30
N ASN A 8 -15.10 5.73 -1.88
CA ASN A 8 -14.18 4.99 -2.75
C ASN A 8 -13.78 3.66 -2.08
N PRO A 9 -14.48 2.55 -2.39
CA PRO A 9 -14.27 1.28 -1.71
C PRO A 9 -12.89 0.67 -1.99
N ILE A 10 -12.33 0.88 -3.18
CA ILE A 10 -11.00 0.35 -3.53
C ILE A 10 -9.91 1.00 -2.66
N HIS A 11 -10.00 2.31 -2.40
CA HIS A 11 -9.07 2.97 -1.47
C HIS A 11 -9.16 2.39 -0.05
N VAL A 12 -10.37 2.08 0.42
CA VAL A 12 -10.55 1.45 1.74
C VAL A 12 -9.95 0.05 1.77
N ILE A 13 -10.22 -0.79 0.76
CA ILE A 13 -9.69 -2.16 0.69
C ILE A 13 -8.16 -2.14 0.66
N MET A 14 -7.56 -1.34 -0.23
CA MET A 14 -6.10 -1.22 -0.32
C MET A 14 -5.49 -0.62 0.94
N GLY A 15 -6.17 0.34 1.57
CA GLY A 15 -5.73 0.92 2.83
C GLY A 15 -5.73 -0.10 3.98
N LEU A 16 -6.75 -0.96 4.05
CA LEU A 16 -6.82 -2.03 5.06
C LEU A 16 -5.74 -3.09 4.83
N ALA A 17 -5.47 -3.47 3.58
CA ALA A 17 -4.37 -4.38 3.24
C ALA A 17 -3.02 -3.79 3.69
N LEU A 18 -2.75 -2.51 3.43
CA LEU A 18 -1.54 -1.82 3.88
C LEU A 18 -1.44 -1.71 5.41
N ILE A 19 -2.56 -1.47 6.10
CA ILE A 19 -2.58 -1.47 7.57
C ILE A 19 -2.21 -2.86 8.10
N GLY A 20 -2.74 -3.93 7.49
CA GLY A 20 -2.42 -5.30 7.84
C GLY A 20 -0.94 -5.61 7.65
N VAL A 21 -0.41 -5.39 6.45
CA VAL A 21 0.99 -5.68 6.10
C VAL A 21 1.96 -4.79 6.89
N GLY A 22 1.74 -3.48 6.92
CA GLY A 22 2.58 -2.56 7.69
C GLY A 22 2.51 -2.83 9.19
N GLY A 23 1.34 -3.24 9.70
CA GLY A 23 1.17 -3.69 11.07
C GLY A 23 1.94 -4.98 11.36
N ASP A 24 1.91 -5.95 10.45
CA ASP A 24 2.65 -7.20 10.58
C ASP A 24 4.16 -6.94 10.71
N LEU A 25 4.71 -6.04 9.89
CA LEU A 25 6.12 -5.63 9.95
C LEU A 25 6.50 -4.95 11.27
N LEU A 26 5.58 -4.18 11.88
CA LEU A 26 5.83 -3.54 13.19
C LEU A 26 5.97 -4.55 14.34
N PHE A 27 5.47 -5.78 14.17
CA PHE A 27 5.55 -6.81 15.21
C PHE A 27 6.57 -7.91 14.90
N HIS A 28 7.29 -7.82 13.77
CA HIS A 28 8.22 -8.84 13.30
C HIS A 28 9.58 -8.26 12.91
N ASP A 29 10.47 -8.13 13.89
CA ASP A 29 11.84 -7.59 13.76
C ASP A 29 12.77 -8.40 12.83
N HIS A 30 12.35 -9.58 12.38
CA HIS A 30 13.13 -10.50 11.55
C HIS A 30 12.34 -11.02 10.34
N TYR A 31 11.44 -10.20 9.78
CA TYR A 31 10.64 -10.58 8.62
C TYR A 31 11.50 -10.79 7.36
N PHE A 32 12.35 -9.81 7.05
CA PHE A 32 13.30 -9.84 5.94
C PHE A 32 14.70 -10.24 6.42
N MET A 33 15.20 -11.36 5.88
CA MET A 33 16.58 -11.83 6.13
C MET A 33 17.56 -11.43 5.02
N TRP A 34 17.05 -10.91 3.91
CA TRP A 34 17.84 -10.38 2.79
C TRP A 34 17.61 -8.87 2.69
N PRO A 35 18.59 -8.06 2.25
CA PRO A 35 20.00 -8.41 2.03
C PRO A 35 20.75 -8.67 3.35
N PRO A 36 21.76 -9.56 3.34
CA PRO A 36 22.56 -9.87 4.52
C PRO A 36 23.19 -8.62 5.13
N GLY A 37 23.08 -8.46 6.45
CA GLY A 37 23.66 -7.34 7.21
C GLY A 37 22.85 -6.03 7.18
N ALA A 38 21.64 -6.04 6.61
CA ALA A 38 20.72 -4.89 6.61
C ALA A 38 19.41 -5.14 7.36
N ASP A 39 19.31 -6.28 8.05
CA ASP A 39 18.14 -6.75 8.80
C ASP A 39 17.60 -5.71 9.78
N THR A 40 18.49 -5.07 10.54
CA THR A 40 18.16 -4.03 11.52
C THR A 40 17.54 -2.77 10.91
N TYR A 41 17.86 -2.44 9.65
CA TYR A 41 17.33 -1.26 8.98
C TYR A 41 16.00 -1.56 8.29
N ILE A 42 15.93 -2.71 7.63
CA ILE A 42 14.83 -3.11 6.75
C ILE A 42 13.62 -3.62 7.54
N ASN A 43 13.85 -4.21 8.72
CA ASN A 43 12.79 -4.59 9.65
C ASN A 43 12.56 -3.54 10.75
N SER A 44 13.05 -2.30 10.55
CA SER A 44 12.81 -1.25 11.53
C SER A 44 11.34 -0.83 11.54
N ASP A 45 10.88 -0.33 12.70
CA ASP A 45 9.53 0.24 12.87
C ASP A 45 9.21 1.34 11.84
N LEU A 46 10.23 1.96 11.25
CA LEU A 46 10.06 2.95 10.20
C LEU A 46 9.39 2.35 8.95
N ILE A 47 9.79 1.14 8.56
CA ILE A 47 9.26 0.46 7.36
C ILE A 47 7.82 0.01 7.61
N GLY A 48 7.56 -0.67 8.72
CA GLY A 48 6.20 -1.04 9.11
C GLY A 48 5.29 0.18 9.28
N GLY A 49 5.80 1.23 9.93
CA GLY A 49 5.11 2.50 10.12
C GLY A 49 4.78 3.21 8.80
N TRP A 50 5.66 3.14 7.80
CA TRP A 50 5.40 3.67 6.46
C TRP A 50 4.20 2.98 5.80
N GLY A 51 4.16 1.64 5.79
CA GLY A 51 3.02 0.88 5.27
C GLY A 51 1.73 1.19 6.03
N PHE A 52 1.80 1.14 7.37
CA PHE A 52 0.66 1.36 8.26
C PHE A 52 0.04 2.75 8.08
N LEU A 53 0.85 3.81 8.15
CA LEU A 53 0.37 5.19 8.02
C LEU A 53 -0.16 5.50 6.61
N THR A 54 0.47 4.94 5.57
CA THR A 54 -0.03 5.04 4.20
C THR A 54 -1.40 4.38 4.06
N GLY A 55 -1.58 3.21 4.69
CA GLY A 55 -2.86 2.50 4.73
C GLY A 55 -3.96 3.30 5.44
N VAL A 56 -3.66 3.89 6.59
CA VAL A 56 -4.58 4.83 7.28
C VAL A 56 -4.95 6.00 6.37
N GLY A 57 -3.98 6.56 5.65
CA GLY A 57 -4.21 7.63 4.68
C GLY A 57 -5.19 7.21 3.57
N LEU A 58 -5.06 5.99 3.05
CA LEU A 58 -5.95 5.45 2.01
C LEU A 58 -7.37 5.17 2.51
N VAL A 59 -7.50 4.62 3.72
CA VAL A 59 -8.82 4.48 4.35
C VAL A 59 -9.47 5.85 4.53
N PHE A 60 -8.72 6.84 5.02
CA PHE A 60 -9.19 8.21 5.12
C PHE A 60 -9.63 8.77 3.76
N ALA A 61 -8.82 8.61 2.71
CA ALA A 61 -9.17 9.01 1.35
C ALA A 61 -10.47 8.34 0.87
N GLY A 62 -10.64 7.04 1.13
CA GLY A 62 -11.84 6.28 0.74
C GLY A 62 -13.14 6.72 1.41
N MET A 63 -13.04 7.34 2.59
CA MET A 63 -14.18 7.92 3.32
C MET A 63 -14.51 9.37 2.90
N ARG A 64 -13.72 9.98 2.02
CA ARG A 64 -13.93 11.36 1.58
C ARG A 64 -14.65 11.38 0.24
N LYS A 65 -15.76 12.12 0.16
CA LYS A 65 -16.43 12.41 -1.13
C LYS A 65 -15.51 13.14 -2.11
N TYR A 66 -14.64 14.00 -1.58
CA TYR A 66 -13.70 14.80 -2.37
C TYR A 66 -12.32 14.81 -1.72
N MET A 67 -11.30 14.58 -2.54
CA MET A 67 -9.89 14.70 -2.18
C MET A 67 -9.13 15.46 -3.27
N PRO A 68 -8.17 16.33 -2.94
CA PRO A 68 -7.34 16.97 -3.95
C PRO A 68 -6.56 15.92 -4.76
N ILE A 69 -6.56 16.06 -6.09
CA ILE A 69 -5.89 15.12 -7.02
C ILE A 69 -4.43 14.90 -6.65
N LYS A 70 -3.70 16.00 -6.37
CA LYS A 70 -2.29 15.92 -5.98
C LYS A 70 -2.10 15.14 -4.68
N ALA A 71 -2.97 15.34 -3.69
CA ALA A 71 -2.89 14.62 -2.42
C ALA A 71 -3.18 13.12 -2.61
N ASN A 72 -4.17 12.77 -3.44
CA ASN A 72 -4.48 11.39 -3.76
C ASN A 72 -3.33 10.72 -4.52
N LEU A 73 -2.76 11.40 -5.50
CA LEU A 73 -1.64 10.89 -6.28
C LEU A 73 -0.41 10.67 -5.40
N VAL A 74 -0.06 11.61 -4.52
CA VAL A 74 1.04 11.43 -3.57
C VAL A 74 0.80 10.19 -2.72
N LEU A 75 -0.40 10.04 -2.13
CA LEU A 75 -0.74 8.89 -1.31
C LEU A 75 -0.62 7.56 -2.06
N LEU A 76 -1.10 7.50 -3.31
CA LEU A 76 -1.00 6.30 -4.15
C LEU A 76 0.44 6.01 -4.60
N VAL A 77 1.27 7.04 -4.82
CA VAL A 77 2.70 6.86 -5.08
C VAL A 77 3.36 6.24 -3.86
N PHE A 78 3.15 6.77 -2.66
CA PHE A 78 3.67 6.20 -1.41
C PHE A 78 3.24 4.74 -1.24
N ALA A 79 1.96 4.43 -1.51
CA ALA A 79 1.45 3.05 -1.48
C ALA A 79 2.16 2.15 -2.50
N SER A 80 2.30 2.60 -3.75
CA SER A 80 2.95 1.82 -4.81
C SER A 80 4.43 1.58 -4.54
N THR A 81 5.12 2.56 -3.95
CA THR A 81 6.53 2.44 -3.58
C THR A 81 6.69 1.43 -2.44
N PHE A 82 5.77 1.41 -1.46
CA PHE A 82 5.76 0.42 -0.40
C PHE A 82 5.51 -0.99 -0.96
N TRP A 83 4.47 -1.16 -1.78
CA TRP A 83 4.19 -2.45 -2.42
C TRP A 83 5.34 -2.95 -3.30
N GLY A 84 5.97 -2.04 -4.05
CA GLY A 84 7.14 -2.38 -4.87
C GLY A 84 8.34 -2.82 -4.03
N PHE A 85 8.56 -2.16 -2.90
CA PHE A 85 9.58 -2.56 -1.92
C PHE A 85 9.28 -3.96 -1.36
N GLU A 86 8.10 -4.18 -0.77
CA GLU A 86 7.68 -5.47 -0.21
C GLU A 86 7.83 -6.61 -1.23
N THR A 87 7.21 -6.43 -2.40
CA THR A 87 7.20 -7.42 -3.48
C THR A 87 8.63 -7.77 -3.91
N PHE A 88 9.51 -6.77 -4.03
CA PHE A 88 10.90 -7.01 -4.37
C PHE A 88 11.63 -7.80 -3.27
N MET A 89 11.44 -7.43 -2.02
CA MET A 89 12.09 -8.06 -0.88
C MET A 89 11.65 -9.52 -0.72
N GLU A 90 10.37 -9.82 -0.86
CA GLU A 90 9.83 -11.18 -0.80
C GLU A 90 10.32 -12.04 -1.97
N LEU A 91 10.43 -11.46 -3.17
CA LEU A 91 11.03 -12.14 -4.32
C LEU A 91 12.50 -12.49 -4.06
N MET A 92 13.29 -11.52 -3.58
CA MET A 92 14.72 -11.74 -3.28
C MET A 92 14.89 -12.77 -2.17
N HIS A 93 14.08 -12.70 -1.11
CA HIS A 93 14.07 -13.69 -0.04
C HIS A 93 13.80 -15.09 -0.62
N SER A 94 12.76 -15.24 -1.44
CA SER A 94 12.39 -16.51 -2.07
C SER A 94 13.52 -17.11 -2.92
N ILE A 95 14.20 -16.28 -3.71
CA ILE A 95 15.29 -16.71 -4.60
C ILE A 95 16.53 -17.11 -3.80
N ILE A 96 16.92 -16.31 -2.80
CA ILE A 96 18.19 -16.49 -2.08
C ILE A 96 18.11 -17.62 -1.06
N PHE A 97 17.02 -17.73 -0.31
CA PHE A 97 16.87 -18.74 0.73
C PHE A 97 16.18 -20.01 0.24
N TYR A 98 15.81 -20.08 -1.05
CA TYR A 98 15.06 -21.20 -1.63
C TYR A 98 13.82 -21.55 -0.80
N ASP A 99 13.04 -20.52 -0.42
CA ASP A 99 11.73 -20.65 0.22
C ASP A 99 10.61 -20.40 -0.80
N PRO A 100 10.28 -21.39 -1.66
CA PRO A 100 9.22 -21.24 -2.66
C PRO A 100 7.81 -21.28 -2.05
N GLY A 101 7.69 -21.45 -0.72
CA GLY A 101 6.40 -21.60 -0.05
C GLY A 101 5.80 -20.24 0.27
N ARG A 102 6.17 -19.71 1.45
CA ARG A 102 5.51 -18.53 2.01
C ARG A 102 5.91 -17.26 1.27
N MET A 103 7.21 -17.01 1.13
CA MET A 103 7.72 -15.77 0.54
C MET A 103 7.33 -15.61 -0.93
N LEU A 104 7.33 -16.71 -1.69
CA LEU A 104 6.94 -16.65 -3.10
C LEU A 104 5.44 -16.40 -3.29
N ALA A 105 4.60 -16.94 -2.40
CA ALA A 105 3.17 -16.66 -2.42
C ALA A 105 2.89 -15.19 -2.10
N LEU A 106 3.55 -14.65 -1.08
CA LEU A 106 3.42 -13.24 -0.69
C LEU A 106 3.92 -12.31 -1.80
N PHE A 107 5.00 -12.65 -2.50
CA PHE A 107 5.43 -11.93 -3.70
C PHE A 107 4.30 -11.76 -4.73
N PHE A 108 3.56 -12.83 -5.03
CA PHE A 108 2.46 -12.74 -6.01
C PHE A 108 1.28 -11.93 -5.48
N GLU A 109 0.99 -12.02 -4.18
CA GLU A 109 -0.01 -11.19 -3.52
C GLU A 109 0.37 -9.70 -3.58
N GLY A 110 1.59 -9.35 -3.16
CA GLY A 110 2.16 -8.01 -3.22
C GLY A 110 2.19 -7.45 -4.66
N LEU A 111 2.54 -8.29 -5.64
CA LEU A 111 2.49 -7.92 -7.06
C LEU A 111 1.06 -7.58 -7.50
N GLY A 112 0.06 -8.35 -7.07
CA GLY A 112 -1.35 -8.05 -7.32
C GLY A 112 -1.76 -6.69 -6.75
N TYR A 113 -1.38 -6.40 -5.50
CA TYR A 113 -1.63 -5.11 -4.85
C TYR A 113 -0.91 -3.95 -5.54
N LEU A 114 0.33 -4.15 -5.97
CA LEU A 114 1.12 -3.16 -6.72
C LEU A 114 0.42 -2.81 -8.04
N LEU A 115 0.04 -3.82 -8.82
CA LEU A 115 -0.65 -3.63 -10.10
C LEU A 115 -2.01 -2.95 -9.90
N LEU A 116 -2.76 -3.33 -8.87
CA LEU A 116 -4.02 -2.68 -8.53
C LEU A 116 -3.79 -1.20 -8.13
N THR A 117 -2.72 -0.90 -7.41
CA THR A 117 -2.36 0.48 -7.06
C THR A 117 -2.00 1.29 -8.32
N PHE A 118 -1.29 0.71 -9.30
CA PHE A 118 -1.05 1.36 -10.58
C PHE A 118 -2.33 1.60 -11.37
N LEU A 119 -3.29 0.66 -11.34
CA LEU A 119 -4.62 0.88 -11.91
C LEU A 119 -5.35 2.04 -11.21
N MET A 120 -5.28 2.11 -9.88
CA MET A 120 -5.86 3.24 -9.13
C MET A 120 -5.22 4.59 -9.48
N ILE A 121 -3.91 4.62 -9.75
CA ILE A 121 -3.21 5.84 -10.20
C ILE A 121 -3.70 6.25 -11.58
N ARG A 122 -3.82 5.28 -12.49
CA ARG A 122 -4.30 5.51 -13.87
C ARG A 122 -5.74 6.01 -13.90
N GLU A 123 -6.63 5.39 -13.12
CA GLU A 123 -8.07 5.67 -13.11
C GLU A 123 -8.46 6.80 -12.16
N SER A 124 -7.57 7.22 -11.24
CA SER A 124 -7.82 8.36 -10.36
C SER A 124 -8.11 9.61 -11.18
N PRO A 125 -9.14 10.40 -10.84
CA PRO A 125 -9.51 11.58 -11.60
C PRO A 125 -8.31 12.53 -11.73
N THR A 126 -7.82 12.70 -12.96
CA THR A 126 -6.91 13.80 -13.32
C THR A 126 -7.68 15.11 -13.55
N GLN A 127 -9.01 15.08 -13.51
CA GLN A 127 -9.90 16.22 -13.75
C GLN A 127 -10.27 16.98 -12.48
N LYS A 128 -10.20 18.32 -12.56
CA LYS A 128 -10.46 19.22 -11.44
C LYS A 128 -11.93 19.15 -11.02
N ARG A 129 -12.20 19.46 -9.75
CA ARG A 129 -13.55 19.63 -9.18
C ARG A 129 -14.49 20.49 -10.05
N SER A 130 -13.95 21.51 -10.71
CA SER A 130 -14.65 22.40 -11.66
C SER A 130 -15.23 21.68 -12.88
N ASP A 131 -14.67 20.54 -13.26
CA ASP A 131 -14.98 19.84 -14.51
C ASP A 131 -16.12 18.83 -14.31
N ILE A 132 -16.37 18.45 -13.05
CA ILE A 132 -17.42 17.51 -12.64
C ILE A 132 -18.69 18.28 -12.22
N GLU A 133 -18.55 19.38 -11.47
CA GLU A 133 -19.67 20.28 -11.11
C GLU A 133 -20.31 20.96 -12.34
N ARG A 134 -19.68 20.89 -13.53
CA ARG A 134 -20.27 21.34 -14.81
C ARG A 134 -21.10 20.26 -15.52
N LYS A 135 -20.98 19.00 -15.10
CA LYS A 135 -21.65 17.83 -15.71
C LYS A 135 -22.84 17.32 -14.89
N GLU A 136 -22.99 17.79 -13.65
CA GLU A 136 -24.19 17.62 -12.80
C GLU A 136 -25.11 18.84 -12.96
#